data_AF-A0A2E0DQC0-F1
#
_entry.id   AF-A0A2E0DQC0-F1
#
_cell.length_a   1.000
_cell.length_b   1.000
_cell.length_c   1.000
_cell.angle_alpha   90.00
_cell.angle_beta   90.00
_cell.angle_gamma   90.00
#
_symmetry.space_group_name_H-M   'P 1'
#
loop_
_entity.id
_entity.type
_entity.pdbx_description
1 polymer ?
#
loop_
_entity_poly.entity_id
_entity_poly.type
_entity_poly.pdbx_seq_one_letter_code
_entity_poly.pdbx_strand_id
1 'polypeptide(L)'
;MPGSTEQVVYANADRSIDLSILVDKGKVILQDGLGAFELQIFLEEVLEVPGGIAGEGAAGNLAAMWDGDHYVLVESSDGDRHLVWVVLWSDEDGHHQFTERIWSHADNLGGTVSVERIVLEGRSATLLQIGGSVDAIVERAPSKS
;
A
#
# COMPACT_ATOMS: atom_id res chain seq x y z
N MET A 1 -18.35 -1.28 -17.10
CA MET A 1 -17.42 -0.12 -17.12
C MET A 1 -16.25 -0.49 -16.23
N PRO A 2 -15.01 -0.04 -16.52
CA PRO A 2 -13.86 -0.29 -15.66
C PRO A 2 -14.13 0.25 -14.24
N GLY A 3 -13.75 -0.54 -13.23
CA GLY A 3 -13.94 -0.25 -11.81
C GLY A 3 -12.70 0.31 -11.12
N SER A 4 -11.56 0.38 -11.81
CA SER A 4 -10.31 0.97 -11.29
C SER A 4 -9.43 1.53 -12.41
N THR A 5 -8.43 2.33 -12.05
CA THR A 5 -7.42 2.90 -12.97
C THR A 5 -6.65 1.78 -13.69
N GLU A 6 -6.37 0.67 -13.00
CA GLU A 6 -5.63 -0.48 -13.54
C GLU A 6 -6.35 -1.11 -14.72
N GLN A 7 -7.69 -1.18 -14.67
CA GLN A 7 -8.46 -1.74 -15.79
C GLN A 7 -8.46 -0.84 -17.02
N VAL A 8 -8.02 0.41 -16.88
CA VAL A 8 -7.82 1.36 -17.98
C VAL A 8 -6.38 1.34 -18.48
N VAL A 9 -5.41 1.23 -17.56
CA VAL A 9 -3.97 1.33 -17.85
C VAL A 9 -3.37 -0.01 -18.29
N TYR A 10 -3.78 -1.11 -17.66
CA TYR A 10 -3.23 -2.44 -17.89
C TYR A 10 -4.22 -3.36 -18.61
N ALA A 11 -3.73 -4.05 -19.65
CA ALA A 11 -4.54 -5.03 -20.37
C ALA A 11 -4.83 -6.24 -19.48
N ASN A 12 -6.11 -6.55 -19.27
CA ASN A 12 -6.62 -7.67 -18.46
C ASN A 12 -6.33 -7.57 -16.95
N ALA A 13 -6.17 -6.37 -16.38
CA ALA A 13 -6.10 -6.24 -14.93
C ALA A 13 -7.39 -6.72 -14.25
N ASP A 14 -7.23 -7.58 -13.25
CA ASP A 14 -8.30 -7.99 -12.36
C ASP A 14 -8.76 -6.82 -11.49
N ARG A 15 -9.95 -6.95 -10.91
CA ARG A 15 -10.43 -5.98 -9.91
C ARG A 15 -9.66 -6.20 -8.61
N SER A 16 -9.16 -5.11 -8.04
CA SER A 16 -8.50 -5.14 -6.73
C SER A 16 -9.46 -5.53 -5.61
N ILE A 17 -8.89 -6.04 -4.53
CA ILE A 17 -9.59 -6.31 -3.29
C ILE A 17 -9.71 -5.02 -2.51
N ASP A 18 -10.95 -4.59 -2.27
CA ASP A 18 -11.25 -3.45 -1.41
C ASP A 18 -10.87 -3.80 0.05
N LEU A 19 -10.02 -2.98 0.67
CA LEU A 19 -9.57 -3.11 2.06
C LEU A 19 -10.10 -1.96 2.93
N SER A 20 -10.07 -2.12 4.23
CA SER A 20 -10.43 -1.09 5.20
C SER A 20 -9.48 -1.12 6.40
N ILE A 21 -9.14 0.06 6.91
CA ILE A 21 -8.32 0.24 8.10
C ILE A 21 -9.16 0.92 9.17
N LEU A 22 -9.29 0.26 10.31
CA LEU A 22 -9.90 0.80 11.52
C LEU A 22 -8.78 1.19 12.48
N VAL A 23 -8.84 2.42 13.02
CA VAL A 23 -7.85 2.92 13.97
C VAL A 23 -8.51 3.14 15.33
N ASP A 24 -7.86 2.68 16.40
CA ASP A 24 -8.41 2.81 17.77
C ASP A 24 -8.36 4.26 18.28
N LYS A 25 -7.28 4.97 17.93
CA LYS A 25 -6.99 6.33 18.40
C LYS A 25 -6.63 7.28 17.27
N GLY A 26 -6.84 8.56 17.54
CA GLY A 26 -6.62 9.63 16.57
C GLY A 26 -7.83 9.79 15.63
N LYS A 27 -7.73 10.79 14.76
CA LYS A 27 -8.77 11.10 13.77
C LYS A 27 -8.25 10.75 12.38
N VAL A 28 -8.98 9.89 11.66
CA VAL A 28 -8.75 9.71 10.23
C VAL A 28 -9.14 11.01 9.51
N ILE A 29 -8.16 11.67 8.91
CA ILE A 29 -8.33 12.95 8.19
C ILE A 29 -8.28 12.78 6.67
N LEU A 30 -7.73 11.66 6.20
CA LEU A 30 -7.72 11.26 4.79
C LEU A 30 -7.68 9.73 4.72
N GLN A 31 -8.34 9.16 3.71
CA GLN A 31 -8.24 7.74 3.39
C GLN A 31 -8.49 7.52 1.90
N ASP A 32 -7.73 6.62 1.28
CA ASP A 32 -7.92 6.22 -0.13
C ASP A 32 -7.17 4.91 -0.43
N GLY A 33 -7.29 4.40 -1.65
CA GLY A 33 -6.33 3.46 -2.24
C GLY A 33 -5.36 4.19 -3.16
N LEU A 34 -4.14 3.67 -3.33
CA LEU A 34 -3.25 4.17 -4.37
C LEU A 34 -3.55 3.49 -5.70
N GLY A 35 -3.61 2.17 -5.74
CA GLY A 35 -3.59 1.42 -7.00
C GLY A 35 -2.19 0.94 -7.39
N ALA A 36 -2.12 0.04 -8.37
CA ALA A 36 -0.86 -0.53 -8.84
C ALA A 36 0.00 0.52 -9.58
N PHE A 37 -0.63 1.44 -10.31
CA PHE A 37 0.11 2.45 -11.07
C PHE A 37 0.79 3.45 -10.14
N GLU A 38 0.06 3.98 -9.17
CA GLU A 38 0.60 4.87 -8.14
C GLU A 38 1.65 4.16 -7.25
N LEU A 39 1.47 2.86 -6.98
CA LEU A 39 2.51 2.05 -6.34
C LEU A 39 3.78 1.99 -7.20
N GLN A 40 3.68 1.81 -8.51
CA GLN A 40 4.84 1.86 -9.41
C GLN A 40 5.54 3.21 -9.32
N ILE A 41 4.81 4.33 -9.35
CA ILE A 41 5.40 5.67 -9.19
C ILE A 41 6.11 5.79 -7.84
N PHE A 42 5.50 5.31 -6.74
CA PHE A 42 6.14 5.32 -5.42
C PHE A 42 7.44 4.49 -5.40
N LEU A 43 7.44 3.31 -6.02
CA LEU A 43 8.62 2.45 -6.13
C LEU A 43 9.75 3.15 -6.90
N GLU A 44 9.42 3.87 -7.98
CA GLU A 44 10.39 4.55 -8.83
C GLU A 44 10.96 5.81 -8.18
N GLU A 45 10.08 6.69 -7.71
CA GLU A 45 10.44 8.04 -7.29
C GLU A 45 10.90 8.11 -5.82
N VAL A 46 10.40 7.21 -4.96
CA VAL A 46 10.70 7.23 -3.52
C VAL A 46 11.65 6.11 -3.12
N LEU A 47 11.46 4.91 -3.67
CA LEU A 47 12.29 3.73 -3.34
C LEU A 47 13.38 3.43 -4.38
N GLU A 48 13.55 4.32 -5.36
CA GLU A 48 14.60 4.28 -6.39
C GLU A 48 14.69 2.93 -7.11
N VAL A 49 13.56 2.22 -7.25
CA VAL A 49 13.48 0.98 -8.00
C VAL A 49 13.50 1.32 -9.49
N PRO A 50 14.40 0.74 -10.31
CA PRO A 50 14.43 1.00 -11.73
C PRO A 50 13.07 0.77 -12.40
N GLY A 51 12.53 1.87 -12.91
CA GLY A 51 11.24 1.95 -13.55
C GLY A 51 11.27 1.85 -15.06
N GLY A 52 10.16 2.27 -15.66
CA GLY A 52 10.00 2.32 -17.11
C GLY A 52 8.60 2.73 -17.53
N ILE A 53 8.07 2.01 -18.52
CA ILE A 53 6.67 2.15 -18.92
C ILE A 53 5.79 1.51 -17.83
N ALA A 54 4.55 1.98 -17.69
CA ALA A 54 3.59 1.37 -16.77
C ALA A 54 3.54 -0.16 -16.98
N GLY A 55 3.84 -0.92 -15.91
CA GLY A 55 3.81 -2.39 -15.90
C GLY A 55 5.07 -3.05 -16.45
N GLU A 56 6.09 -2.27 -16.80
CA GLU A 56 7.40 -2.76 -17.24
C GLU A 56 8.51 -2.38 -16.24
N GLY A 57 9.65 -3.05 -16.34
CA GLY A 57 10.79 -2.81 -15.46
C GLY A 57 10.62 -3.42 -14.06
N ALA A 58 11.60 -3.18 -13.18
CA ALA A 58 11.59 -3.79 -11.85
C ALA A 58 10.45 -3.24 -11.00
N ALA A 59 10.17 -1.94 -11.08
CA ALA A 59 9.05 -1.31 -10.39
C ALA A 59 7.70 -1.81 -10.92
N GLY A 60 7.52 -1.88 -12.25
CA GLY A 60 6.30 -2.40 -12.86
C GLY A 60 6.04 -3.87 -12.55
N ASN A 61 7.08 -4.71 -12.54
CA ASN A 61 6.95 -6.12 -12.17
C ASN A 61 6.53 -6.30 -10.70
N LEU A 62 7.06 -5.47 -9.79
CA LEU A 62 6.66 -5.49 -8.38
C LEU A 62 5.23 -4.97 -8.19
N ALA A 63 4.90 -3.86 -8.85
CA ALA A 63 3.55 -3.31 -8.83
C ALA A 63 2.51 -4.26 -9.45
N ALA A 64 2.88 -5.10 -10.42
CA ALA A 64 1.99 -6.11 -10.99
C ALA A 64 1.61 -7.23 -10.01
N MET A 65 2.32 -7.36 -8.89
CA MET A 65 1.96 -8.29 -7.80
C MET A 65 1.02 -7.67 -6.76
N TRP A 66 0.65 -6.40 -6.93
CA TRP A 66 -0.36 -5.74 -6.10
C TRP A 66 -1.76 -6.29 -6.39
N ASP A 67 -2.52 -6.53 -5.33
CA ASP A 67 -3.90 -7.05 -5.42
C ASP A 67 -4.93 -6.20 -4.67
N GLY A 68 -4.50 -5.07 -4.12
CA GLY A 68 -5.33 -4.14 -3.37
C GLY A 68 -4.54 -3.43 -2.30
N ASP A 69 -4.88 -2.18 -2.03
CA ASP A 69 -4.30 -1.41 -0.95
C ASP A 69 -5.30 -0.42 -0.37
N HIS A 70 -5.01 0.05 0.84
CA HIS A 70 -5.75 1.14 1.45
C HIS A 70 -4.84 1.86 2.42
N TYR A 71 -4.87 3.19 2.42
CA TYR A 71 -4.17 3.99 3.40
C TYR A 71 -5.12 4.91 4.16
N VAL A 72 -4.72 5.23 5.38
CA VAL A 72 -5.34 6.27 6.20
C VAL A 72 -4.25 7.22 6.71
N LEU A 73 -4.55 8.51 6.72
CA LEU A 73 -3.78 9.52 7.42
C LEU A 73 -4.49 9.82 8.73
N VAL A 74 -3.80 9.57 9.84
CA VAL A 74 -4.31 9.73 11.20
C VAL A 74 -3.66 10.93 11.85
N GLU A 75 -4.45 11.85 12.38
CA GLU A 75 -3.99 12.96 13.20
C GLU A 75 -4.18 12.61 14.68
N SER A 76 -3.09 12.66 15.46
CA SER A 76 -3.10 12.42 16.90
C SER A 76 -3.66 13.62 17.68
N SER A 77 -3.90 13.46 18.99
CA SER A 77 -4.36 14.57 19.85
C SER A 77 -3.36 15.72 19.93
N ASP A 78 -2.09 15.44 19.71
CA ASP A 78 -0.99 16.41 19.80
C ASP A 78 -0.75 17.11 18.46
N GLY A 79 -1.49 16.73 17.41
CA GLY A 79 -1.42 17.29 16.06
C GLY A 79 -0.42 16.60 15.14
N ASP A 80 0.29 15.57 15.62
CA ASP A 80 1.16 14.74 14.79
C ASP A 80 0.36 13.92 13.79
N ARG A 81 0.98 13.65 12.63
CA ARG A 81 0.34 12.91 11.54
C ARG A 81 1.09 11.62 11.25
N HIS A 82 0.32 10.54 11.13
CA HIS A 82 0.82 9.20 10.89
C HIS A 82 0.13 8.62 9.66
N LEU A 83 0.92 8.03 8.76
CA LEU A 83 0.38 7.22 7.67
C LEU A 83 0.29 5.78 8.16
N VAL A 84 -0.85 5.14 7.92
CA VAL A 84 -1.00 3.69 7.98
C VAL A 84 -1.43 3.23 6.59
N TRP A 85 -0.64 2.37 5.96
CA TRP A 85 -0.90 1.87 4.62
C TRP A 85 -0.79 0.35 4.61
N VAL A 86 -1.87 -0.31 4.17
CA VAL A 86 -1.87 -1.75 3.92
C VAL A 86 -1.77 -2.02 2.42
N VAL A 87 -0.90 -2.94 2.03
CA VAL A 87 -0.81 -3.47 0.67
C VAL A 87 -0.98 -4.98 0.69
N LEU A 88 -1.92 -5.50 -0.11
CA LEU A 88 -2.16 -6.92 -0.31
C LEU A 88 -1.44 -7.40 -1.56
N TRP A 89 -0.76 -8.54 -1.45
CA TRP A 89 0.07 -9.10 -2.51
C TRP A 89 -0.54 -10.38 -3.08
N SER A 90 -0.41 -10.56 -4.40
CA SER A 90 -0.79 -11.79 -5.11
C SER A 90 0.01 -13.00 -4.63
N ASP A 91 1.27 -12.78 -4.24
CA ASP A 91 2.15 -13.80 -3.67
C ASP A 91 3.05 -13.27 -2.53
N GLU A 92 3.85 -14.17 -1.96
CA GLU A 92 4.78 -13.86 -0.88
C GLU A 92 6.04 -13.11 -1.35
N ASP A 93 6.40 -13.23 -2.63
CA ASP A 93 7.59 -12.60 -3.19
C ASP A 93 7.39 -11.10 -3.31
N GLY A 94 6.21 -10.64 -3.76
CA GLY A 94 5.84 -9.22 -3.77
C GLY A 94 5.94 -8.58 -2.38
N HIS A 95 5.39 -9.24 -1.35
CA HIS A 95 5.53 -8.79 0.04
C HIS A 95 7.00 -8.64 0.46
N HIS A 96 7.82 -9.65 0.18
CA HIS A 96 9.23 -9.67 0.58
C HIS A 96 10.01 -8.56 -0.13
N GLN A 97 9.89 -8.48 -1.46
CA GLN A 97 10.57 -7.47 -2.27
C GLN A 97 10.18 -6.06 -1.83
N PHE A 98 8.90 -5.78 -1.61
CA PHE A 98 8.46 -4.46 -1.15
C PHE A 98 9.04 -4.10 0.23
N THR A 99 8.99 -5.03 1.18
CA THR A 99 9.49 -4.81 2.55
C THR A 99 11.00 -4.52 2.55
N GLU A 100 11.78 -5.27 1.78
CA GLU A 100 13.23 -5.04 1.64
C GLU A 100 13.54 -3.66 1.04
N ARG A 101 12.74 -3.22 0.07
CA ARG A 101 12.90 -1.88 -0.55
C ARG A 101 12.59 -0.76 0.41
N ILE A 102 11.52 -0.88 1.20
CA ILE A 102 11.21 0.08 2.26
C ILE A 102 12.37 0.18 3.26
N TRP A 103 12.88 -0.95 3.75
CA TRP A 103 13.98 -0.91 4.72
C TRP A 103 15.26 -0.31 4.15
N SER A 104 15.55 -0.57 2.89
CA SER A 104 16.74 -0.02 2.22
C SER A 104 16.65 1.50 1.97
N HIS A 105 15.44 2.06 1.93
CA HIS A 105 15.18 3.48 1.63
C HIS A 105 14.33 4.15 2.70
N ALA A 106 14.38 3.67 3.95
CA ALA A 106 13.57 4.22 5.03
C ALA A 106 13.87 5.71 5.27
N ASP A 107 15.11 6.13 5.02
CA ASP A 107 15.55 7.54 5.12
C ASP A 107 14.90 8.47 4.08
N ASN A 108 14.32 7.93 2.99
CA ASN A 108 13.57 8.71 2.00
C ASN A 108 12.14 9.03 2.48
N LEU A 109 11.70 8.44 3.60
CA LEU A 109 10.35 8.60 4.13
C LEU A 109 10.30 9.67 5.24
N GLY A 110 9.18 10.38 5.33
CA GLY A 110 9.03 11.58 6.16
C GLY A 110 8.95 11.38 7.67
N GLY A 111 9.43 10.26 8.22
CA GLY A 111 9.35 9.97 9.65
C GLY A 111 9.85 8.58 10.02
N THR A 112 9.62 8.16 11.27
CA THR A 112 9.93 6.79 11.70
C THR A 112 9.08 5.80 10.92
N VAL A 113 9.72 4.76 10.40
CA VAL A 113 9.09 3.73 9.57
C VAL A 113 8.96 2.44 10.37
N SER A 114 7.79 1.81 10.31
CA SER A 114 7.61 0.42 10.70
C SER A 114 6.97 -0.35 9.55
N VAL A 115 7.42 -1.58 9.35
CA VAL A 115 6.87 -2.50 8.35
C VAL A 115 6.61 -3.83 9.02
N GLU A 116 5.36 -4.29 8.93
CA GLU A 116 4.94 -5.56 9.47
C GLU A 116 4.32 -6.43 8.37
N ARG A 117 4.60 -7.74 8.43
CA ARG A 117 3.86 -8.74 7.67
C ARG A 117 2.58 -9.08 8.41
N ILE A 118 1.45 -8.88 7.76
CA ILE A 118 0.15 -9.39 8.21
C ILE A 118 -0.39 -10.43 7.23
N VAL A 119 -1.39 -11.19 7.65
CA VAL A 119 -2.07 -12.18 6.80
C VAL A 119 -3.56 -11.85 6.76
N LEU A 120 -4.09 -11.65 5.56
CA LEU A 120 -5.51 -11.38 5.31
C LEU A 120 -6.09 -12.51 4.47
N GLU A 121 -7.06 -13.24 5.02
CA GLU A 121 -7.73 -14.37 4.33
C GLU A 121 -6.75 -15.41 3.73
N GLY A 122 -5.61 -15.65 4.40
CA GLY A 122 -4.57 -16.59 3.96
C GLY A 122 -3.57 -16.02 2.95
N ARG A 123 -3.65 -14.72 2.66
CA ARG A 123 -2.76 -14.02 1.74
C ARG A 123 -1.81 -13.07 2.48
N SER A 124 -0.60 -12.89 1.95
CA SER A 124 0.39 -11.99 2.52
C SER A 124 0.02 -10.54 2.25
N ALA A 125 0.07 -9.71 3.29
CA ALA A 125 -0.08 -8.26 3.18
C ALA A 125 1.02 -7.56 4.00
N THR A 126 1.38 -6.36 3.57
CA THR A 126 2.30 -5.47 4.28
C THR A 126 1.48 -4.41 4.99
N LEU A 127 1.75 -4.19 6.28
CA LEU A 127 1.30 -3.02 7.04
C LEU A 127 2.49 -2.08 7.23
N LEU A 128 2.48 -0.97 6.50
CA LEU A 128 3.47 0.09 6.57
C LEU A 128 2.94 1.23 7.43
N GLN A 129 3.72 1.69 8.40
CA GLN A 129 3.42 2.91 9.15
C GLN A 129 4.57 3.90 9.08
N ILE A 130 4.23 5.19 8.91
CA ILE A 130 5.20 6.28 8.81
C ILE A 130 4.81 7.40 9.76
N GLY A 131 5.80 7.93 10.47
CA GLY A 131 5.64 9.05 11.41
C GLY A 131 5.29 8.61 12.83
N GLY A 132 5.15 7.32 13.10
CA GLY A 132 4.79 6.77 14.40
C GLY A 132 4.03 5.45 14.27
N SER A 133 3.67 4.86 15.42
CA SER A 133 2.85 3.64 15.47
C SER A 133 1.42 3.98 15.86
N VAL A 134 0.47 3.46 15.10
CA VAL A 134 -0.97 3.54 15.29
C VAL A 134 -1.51 2.12 15.46
N ASP A 135 -2.35 1.91 16.47
CA ASP A 135 -3.07 0.66 16.64
C ASP A 135 -4.16 0.57 15.56
N ALA A 136 -3.90 -0.24 14.54
CA ALA A 136 -4.73 -0.39 13.35
C ALA A 136 -5.19 -1.85 13.17
N ILE A 137 -6.45 -2.02 12.83
CA ILE A 137 -7.04 -3.30 12.41
C ILE A 137 -7.31 -3.20 10.91
N VAL A 138 -6.84 -4.19 10.17
CA VAL A 138 -7.06 -4.30 8.74
C VAL A 138 -8.07 -5.40 8.44
N GLU A 139 -9.05 -5.09 7.61
CA GLU A 139 -10.06 -6.04 7.15
C GLU A 139 -10.39 -5.85 5.67
N ARG A 140 -11.04 -6.84 5.08
CA ARG A 140 -11.61 -6.71 3.74
C ARG A 140 -12.85 -5.83 3.81
N ALA A 141 -12.92 -4.82 2.95
CA ALA A 141 -14.09 -3.96 2.88
C ALA A 141 -15.31 -4.76 2.38
N PRO A 142 -16.52 -4.47 2.89
CA PRO A 142 -17.73 -5.06 2.36
C PRO A 142 -17.89 -4.72 0.88
N SER A 143 -18.22 -5.73 0.06
CA SER A 143 -18.43 -5.53 -1.37
C SER A 143 -19.52 -4.48 -1.60
N LYS A 144 -19.18 -3.38 -2.28
CA LYS A 144 -20.16 -2.39 -2.72
C LYS A 144 -21.10 -3.05 -3.75
N SER A 145 -22.34 -3.31 -3.33
CA SER A 145 -23.44 -3.84 -4.15
C SER A 145 -23.90 -2.86 -5.21
#